data_AF-A0AAU4FQA5-F1
#
_entry.id   AF-A0AAU4FQA5-F1
#
_cell.length_a   1.000
_cell.length_b   1.000
_cell.length_c   1.000
_cell.angle_alpha   90.00
_cell.angle_beta   90.00
_cell.angle_gamma   90.00
#
_symmetry.space_group_name_H-M   'P 1'
#
loop_
_entity.id
_entity.type
_entity.pdbx_description
1 polymer ?
#
loop_
_entity_poly.entity_id
_entity_poly.type
_entity_poly.pdbx_seq_one_letter_code
_entity_poly.pdbx_strand_id
1 'polypeptide(L)'
;MIEIPSDLHPSLVPLVFLLGNWEGAGVADFPGDEKCNFGQEVTFTHDGRDFLEYVSHTWVLDSDGRKVKPLESESGYWRVDEHRKVEVVMVRDQGVVEIWYGELADQKPQIDLVTDAVARTAASGPYSGGKRLYGYVNSDLMWVGEKATPEVELRPYMSAHLKKVVDPSEWAKDLKDLPDDGIAFFK
;
A
#
# COMPACT_ATOMS: atom_id res chain seq x y z
N MET A 1 11.21 -11.05 -10.82
CA MET A 1 12.13 -9.93 -11.13
C MET A 1 11.27 -8.68 -11.14
N ILE A 2 11.71 -7.56 -10.53
CA ILE A 2 10.93 -6.32 -10.59
C ILE A 2 11.20 -5.67 -11.95
N GLU A 3 10.15 -5.42 -12.71
CA GLU A 3 10.22 -4.73 -13.99
C GLU A 3 10.03 -3.22 -13.78
N ILE A 4 10.81 -2.41 -14.49
CA ILE A 4 10.73 -0.95 -14.43
C ILE A 4 9.98 -0.48 -15.68
N PRO A 5 8.77 0.10 -15.54
CA PRO A 5 8.03 0.64 -16.67
C PRO A 5 8.83 1.72 -17.39
N SER A 6 8.84 1.68 -18.73
CA SER A 6 9.64 2.62 -19.55
C SER A 6 9.17 4.07 -19.46
N ASP A 7 7.90 4.27 -19.08
CA ASP A 7 7.23 5.56 -18.87
C ASP A 7 7.25 5.99 -17.39
N LEU A 8 7.90 5.24 -16.50
CA LEU A 8 8.07 5.64 -15.10
C LEU A 8 9.03 6.84 -15.00
N HIS A 9 8.63 7.87 -14.26
CA HIS A 9 9.50 9.00 -13.98
C HIS A 9 10.79 8.52 -13.25
N PRO A 10 12.00 8.93 -13.68
CA PRO A 10 13.25 8.41 -13.11
C PRO A 10 13.40 8.57 -11.60
N SER A 11 12.83 9.63 -11.00
CA SER A 11 12.85 9.83 -9.55
C SER A 11 12.12 8.73 -8.79
N LEU A 12 11.16 8.03 -9.42
CA LEU A 12 10.33 7.01 -8.78
C LEU A 12 10.92 5.61 -8.82
N VAL A 13 12.05 5.41 -9.52
CA VAL A 13 12.75 4.11 -9.57
C VAL A 13 12.99 3.50 -8.18
N PRO A 14 13.34 4.25 -7.11
CA PRO A 14 13.47 3.69 -5.78
C PRO A 14 12.17 3.07 -5.21
N LEU A 15 11.00 3.53 -5.66
CA LEU A 15 9.68 3.07 -5.22
C LEU A 15 9.06 2.01 -6.14
N VAL A 16 9.75 1.58 -7.20
CA VAL A 16 9.22 0.66 -8.22
C VAL A 16 8.67 -0.66 -7.64
N PHE A 17 9.21 -1.10 -6.50
CA PHE A 17 8.74 -2.32 -5.83
C PHE A 17 7.30 -2.22 -5.28
N LEU A 18 6.76 -1.01 -5.13
CA LEU A 18 5.37 -0.78 -4.72
C LEU A 18 4.40 -0.87 -5.90
N LEU A 19 4.84 -0.63 -7.13
CA LEU A 19 3.95 -0.50 -8.29
C LEU A 19 3.11 -1.76 -8.54
N GLY A 20 1.84 -1.55 -8.86
CA GLY A 20 0.87 -2.58 -9.23
C GLY A 20 -0.24 -2.77 -8.19
N ASN A 21 -0.98 -3.85 -8.38
CA ASN A 21 -2.09 -4.26 -7.52
C ASN A 21 -1.61 -5.31 -6.52
N TRP A 22 -2.06 -5.19 -5.28
CA TRP A 22 -1.71 -6.05 -4.17
C TRP A 22 -2.97 -6.49 -3.42
N GLU A 23 -3.03 -7.76 -3.08
CA GLU A 23 -4.15 -8.34 -2.35
C GLU A 23 -3.66 -9.26 -1.23
N GLY A 24 -4.34 -9.23 -0.10
CA GLY A 24 -4.00 -10.13 1.00
C GLY A 24 -4.84 -9.88 2.23
N ALA A 25 -4.27 -10.25 3.37
CA ALA A 25 -4.97 -10.22 4.65
C ALA A 25 -4.05 -9.78 5.78
N GLY A 26 -4.68 -9.38 6.87
CA GLY A 26 -4.00 -8.86 8.04
C GLY A 26 -4.83 -9.00 9.31
N VAL A 27 -4.29 -8.46 10.40
CA VAL A 27 -4.93 -8.42 11.72
C VAL A 27 -5.02 -6.99 12.19
N ALA A 28 -6.19 -6.60 12.67
CA ALA A 28 -6.46 -5.31 13.31
C ALA A 28 -6.76 -5.51 14.80
N ASP A 29 -6.10 -4.74 15.66
CA ASP A 29 -6.21 -4.82 17.12
C ASP A 29 -5.88 -3.46 17.75
N PHE A 30 -6.89 -2.73 18.22
CA PHE A 30 -6.71 -1.44 18.86
C PHE A 30 -7.59 -1.31 20.11
N PRO A 31 -7.13 -0.67 21.21
CA PRO A 31 -7.94 -0.50 22.40
C PRO A 31 -9.27 0.20 22.12
N GLY A 32 -10.38 -0.42 22.52
CA GLY A 32 -11.74 0.08 22.30
C GLY A 32 -12.43 -0.49 21.05
N ASP A 33 -11.66 -1.10 20.14
CA ASP A 33 -12.18 -1.72 18.93
C ASP A 33 -12.26 -3.25 19.07
N GLU A 34 -13.15 -3.89 18.31
CA GLU A 34 -13.19 -5.36 18.21
C GLU A 34 -12.02 -5.85 17.35
N LYS A 35 -11.18 -6.72 17.93
CA LYS A 35 -10.10 -7.38 17.18
C LYS A 35 -10.68 -8.18 16.03
N CYS A 36 -10.13 -8.01 14.83
CA CYS A 36 -10.57 -8.74 13.65
C CYS A 36 -9.43 -9.10 12.69
N ASN A 37 -9.68 -10.11 11.87
CA ASN A 37 -8.93 -10.31 10.64
C ASN A 37 -9.54 -9.42 9.55
N PHE A 38 -8.71 -8.88 8.67
CA PHE A 38 -9.17 -8.07 7.56
C PHE A 38 -8.54 -8.53 6.24
N GLY A 39 -9.26 -8.34 5.14
CA GLY A 39 -8.75 -8.42 3.80
C GLY A 39 -8.42 -7.03 3.29
N GLN A 40 -7.48 -6.94 2.36
CA GLN A 40 -7.02 -5.68 1.80
C GLN A 40 -6.72 -5.80 0.30
N GLU A 41 -7.13 -4.78 -0.42
CA GLU A 41 -6.68 -4.46 -1.78
C GLU A 41 -5.91 -3.13 -1.73
N VAL A 42 -4.72 -3.09 -2.34
CA VAL A 42 -3.91 -1.88 -2.49
C VAL A 42 -3.46 -1.73 -3.93
N THR A 43 -3.54 -0.52 -4.46
CA THR A 43 -3.03 -0.17 -5.78
C THR A 43 -2.01 0.96 -5.66
N PHE A 44 -0.87 0.79 -6.33
CA PHE A 44 0.07 1.87 -6.62
C PHE A 44 0.21 2.02 -8.14
N THR A 45 -0.12 3.19 -8.68
CA THR A 45 0.03 3.50 -10.12
C THR A 45 0.82 4.78 -10.33
N HIS A 46 1.14 5.10 -11.59
CA HIS A 46 1.74 6.37 -12.00
C HIS A 46 1.15 6.79 -13.35
N ASP A 47 1.29 8.07 -13.67
CA ASP A 47 0.94 8.64 -14.98
C ASP A 47 2.14 9.29 -15.70
N GLY A 48 3.35 8.95 -15.26
CA GLY A 48 4.61 9.43 -15.81
C GLY A 48 5.16 10.70 -15.15
N ARG A 49 4.40 11.30 -14.21
CA ARG A 49 4.89 12.37 -13.35
C ARG A 49 5.63 11.83 -12.13
N ASP A 50 6.20 12.72 -11.32
CA ASP A 50 7.09 12.42 -10.20
C ASP A 50 6.35 12.04 -8.90
N PHE A 51 5.27 11.26 -9.00
CA PHE A 51 4.55 10.70 -7.86
C PHE A 51 3.93 9.34 -8.20
N LEU A 52 3.64 8.55 -7.16
CA LEU A 52 2.75 7.39 -7.25
C LEU A 52 1.36 7.76 -6.74
N GLU A 53 0.32 7.38 -7.46
CA GLU A 53 -1.04 7.37 -6.95
C GLU A 53 -1.26 6.10 -6.12
N TYR A 54 -1.88 6.24 -4.96
CA TYR A 54 -2.09 5.20 -3.98
C TYR A 54 -3.58 5.11 -3.61
N VAL A 55 -4.12 3.90 -3.61
CA VAL A 55 -5.49 3.61 -3.13
C VAL A 55 -5.45 2.30 -2.34
N SER A 56 -6.08 2.29 -1.16
CA SER A 56 -6.21 1.10 -0.32
C SER A 56 -7.63 0.96 0.19
N HIS A 57 -8.16 -0.26 0.13
CA HIS A 57 -9.44 -0.64 0.70
C HIS A 57 -9.27 -1.86 1.59
N THR A 58 -9.86 -1.81 2.78
CA THR A 58 -9.87 -2.93 3.72
C THR A 58 -11.29 -3.31 4.13
N TRP A 59 -11.48 -4.57 4.53
CA TRP A 59 -12.75 -5.09 5.02
C TRP A 59 -12.54 -6.19 6.05
N VAL A 60 -13.49 -6.32 6.98
CA VAL A 60 -13.49 -7.40 7.98
C VAL A 60 -13.73 -8.75 7.29
N LEU A 61 -13.00 -9.78 7.74
CA LEU A 61 -13.16 -11.17 7.34
C LEU A 61 -13.84 -11.99 8.45
N ASP A 62 -14.71 -12.93 8.05
CA ASP A 62 -15.22 -13.96 8.96
C ASP A 62 -14.21 -15.11 9.16
N SER A 63 -14.58 -16.12 9.95
CA SER A 63 -13.72 -17.29 10.22
C SER A 63 -13.39 -18.12 8.98
N ASP A 64 -14.21 -18.00 7.92
CA ASP A 64 -14.03 -18.71 6.66
C ASP A 64 -13.28 -17.85 5.61
N GLY A 65 -12.83 -16.65 6.01
CA GLY A 65 -12.12 -15.72 5.12
C GLY A 65 -13.03 -14.97 4.15
N ARG A 66 -14.34 -14.91 4.39
CA ARG A 66 -15.27 -14.16 3.53
C ARG A 66 -15.38 -12.71 3.97
N LYS A 67 -15.53 -11.82 2.99
CA LYS A 67 -15.75 -10.38 3.19
C LYS A 67 -17.09 -10.12 3.89
N VAL A 68 -17.04 -9.45 5.04
CA VAL A 68 -18.21 -9.15 5.87
C VAL A 68 -18.67 -7.70 5.69
N LYS A 69 -17.79 -6.74 5.95
CA LYS A 69 -18.08 -5.29 5.89
C LYS A 69 -16.82 -4.46 5.65
N PRO A 70 -16.90 -3.27 5.04
CA PRO A 70 -15.78 -2.33 4.96
C PRO A 70 -15.17 -2.03 6.34
N LEU A 71 -13.86 -1.77 6.38
CA LEU A 71 -13.11 -1.42 7.58
C LEU A 71 -12.54 0.00 7.47
N GLU A 72 -11.46 0.18 6.71
CA GLU A 72 -10.83 1.48 6.41
C GLU A 72 -10.55 1.62 4.90
N SER A 73 -10.67 2.83 4.36
CA SER A 73 -10.28 3.18 3.00
C SER A 73 -9.47 4.47 2.97
N GLU A 74 -8.44 4.49 2.14
CA GLU A 74 -7.56 5.65 2.02
C GLU A 74 -7.00 5.79 0.61
N SER A 75 -6.68 7.02 0.24
CA SER A 75 -6.06 7.32 -1.05
C SER A 75 -5.17 8.55 -0.96
N GLY A 76 -4.18 8.64 -1.84
CA GLY A 76 -3.20 9.70 -1.76
C GLY A 76 -2.10 9.61 -2.81
N TYR A 77 -1.04 10.38 -2.58
CA TYR A 77 0.11 10.47 -3.48
C TYR A 77 1.41 10.32 -2.71
N TRP A 78 2.31 9.49 -3.23
CA TRP A 78 3.64 9.27 -2.69
C TRP A 78 4.70 9.91 -3.58
N ARG A 79 5.68 10.57 -2.97
CA ARG A 79 6.80 11.19 -3.67
C ARG A 79 8.10 10.77 -3.00
N VAL A 80 9.19 10.80 -3.75
CA VAL A 80 10.54 10.49 -3.24
C VAL A 80 11.56 11.45 -3.85
N ASP A 81 12.52 11.89 -3.05
CA ASP A 81 13.61 12.75 -3.49
C ASP A 81 14.91 11.96 -3.80
N GLU A 82 15.94 12.67 -4.27
CA GLU A 82 17.25 12.11 -4.59
C GLU A 82 18.01 11.55 -3.37
N HIS A 83 17.60 11.92 -2.16
CA HIS A 83 18.13 11.43 -0.89
C HIS A 83 17.30 10.28 -0.30
N ARG A 84 16.37 9.72 -1.09
CA ARG A 84 15.46 8.64 -0.70
C ARG A 84 14.55 9.01 0.47
N LYS A 85 14.28 10.30 0.68
CA LYS A 85 13.23 10.78 1.58
C LYS A 85 11.88 10.63 0.90
N VAL A 86 10.91 10.13 1.64
CA VAL A 86 9.55 9.87 1.14
C VAL A 86 8.61 10.84 1.82
N GLU A 87 7.70 11.41 1.03
CA GLU A 87 6.56 12.17 1.53
C GLU A 87 5.27 11.59 0.97
N VAL A 88 4.22 11.56 1.79
CA VAL A 88 2.90 11.07 1.39
C VAL A 88 1.83 12.03 1.87
N VAL A 89 0.95 12.41 0.96
CA VAL A 89 -0.29 13.11 1.30
C VAL A 89 -1.44 12.15 1.08
N MET A 90 -2.31 11.97 2.08
CA MET A 90 -3.44 11.04 1.95
C MET A 90 -4.67 11.51 2.71
N VAL A 91 -5.82 11.00 2.26
CA VAL A 91 -7.12 11.19 2.89
C VAL A 91 -7.73 9.84 3.24
N ARG A 92 -8.52 9.81 4.31
CA ARG A 92 -9.22 8.60 4.77
C ARG A 92 -10.73 8.78 4.79
N ASP A 93 -11.46 7.69 4.65
CA ASP A 93 -12.92 7.66 4.67
C ASP A 93 -13.53 8.11 6.01
N GLN A 94 -12.75 8.10 7.11
CA GLN A 94 -13.16 8.63 8.41
C GLN A 94 -13.12 10.16 8.53
N GLY A 95 -12.80 10.89 7.44
CA GLY A 95 -12.73 12.35 7.46
C GLY A 95 -11.43 12.88 8.08
N VAL A 96 -10.32 12.22 7.75
CA VAL A 96 -8.95 12.57 8.18
C VAL A 96 -8.11 12.88 6.94
N VAL A 97 -7.26 13.90 7.04
CA VAL A 97 -6.18 14.18 6.08
C VAL A 97 -4.83 14.13 6.80
N GLU A 98 -3.82 13.58 6.13
CA GLU A 98 -2.52 13.30 6.73
C GLU A 98 -1.39 13.71 5.80
N ILE A 99 -0.30 14.22 6.38
CA ILE A 99 1.02 14.35 5.74
C ILE A 99 1.98 13.43 6.47
N TRP A 100 2.68 12.58 5.73
CA TRP A 100 3.66 11.62 6.22
C TRP A 100 5.03 11.94 5.66
N TYR A 101 6.06 11.80 6.49
CA TYR A 101 7.46 11.85 6.09
C TYR A 101 8.20 10.59 6.50
N GLY A 102 9.24 10.25 5.75
CA GLY A 102 10.07 9.11 6.05
C GLY A 102 11.21 8.91 5.09
N GLU A 103 11.74 7.70 5.02
CA GLU A 103 12.86 7.37 4.15
C GLU A 103 12.88 5.89 3.77
N LEU A 104 13.49 5.59 2.62
CA LEU A 104 13.82 4.21 2.30
C LEU A 104 15.08 3.80 3.07
N ALA A 105 15.04 2.61 3.64
CA ALA A 105 16.22 2.00 4.24
C ALA A 105 17.35 1.80 3.21
N ASP A 106 18.59 1.97 3.66
CA ASP A 106 19.75 1.83 2.79
C ASP A 106 19.82 0.41 2.20
N GLN A 107 19.96 0.35 0.87
CA GLN A 107 20.01 -0.88 0.07
C GLN A 107 18.90 -1.91 0.33
N LYS A 108 17.76 -1.51 0.91
CA LYS A 108 16.64 -2.39 1.22
C LYS A 108 15.33 -1.82 0.68
N PRO A 109 14.40 -2.66 0.20
CA PRO A 109 13.07 -2.23 -0.20
C PRO A 109 12.17 -2.15 1.04
N GLN A 110 12.55 -1.28 1.97
CA GLN A 110 11.84 -1.00 3.21
C GLN A 110 11.65 0.51 3.34
N ILE A 111 10.46 0.94 3.77
CA ILE A 111 10.13 2.36 4.00
C ILE A 111 9.54 2.50 5.40
N ASP A 112 10.12 3.40 6.19
CA ASP A 112 9.56 3.85 7.45
C ASP A 112 8.93 5.23 7.24
N LEU A 113 7.68 5.43 7.67
CA LEU A 113 6.94 6.70 7.60
C LEU A 113 6.39 7.08 8.98
N VAL A 114 6.33 8.38 9.27
CA VAL A 114 5.69 8.95 10.46
C VAL A 114 4.82 10.13 10.03
N THR A 115 3.65 10.29 10.64
CA THR A 115 2.80 11.46 10.43
C THR A 115 3.48 12.73 10.97
N ASP A 116 3.52 13.78 10.17
CA ASP A 116 3.94 15.12 10.58
C ASP A 116 2.74 16.04 10.83
N ALA A 117 1.70 15.90 10.01
CA ALA A 117 0.45 16.62 10.20
C ALA A 117 -0.76 15.68 10.07
N VAL A 118 -1.73 15.89 10.96
CA VAL A 118 -3.04 15.25 10.93
C VAL A 118 -4.08 16.34 11.12
N ALA A 119 -5.06 16.41 10.22
CA ALA A 119 -6.25 17.24 10.41
C ALA A 119 -7.50 16.37 10.26
N ARG A 120 -8.49 16.65 11.10
CA ARG A 120 -9.71 15.85 11.22
C ARG A 120 -10.94 16.73 11.08
N THR A 121 -11.95 16.23 10.41
CA THR A 121 -13.28 16.83 10.45
C THR A 121 -13.90 16.68 11.85
N ALA A 122 -14.87 17.52 12.19
CA ALA A 122 -15.50 17.51 13.52
C ALA A 122 -16.18 16.18 13.87
N ALA A 123 -16.61 15.41 12.86
CA ALA A 123 -17.27 14.11 13.03
C ALA A 123 -16.29 12.93 13.12
N SER A 124 -15.00 13.13 12.82
CA SER A 124 -14.00 12.07 12.85
C SER A 124 -13.73 11.60 14.28
N GLY A 125 -13.55 10.30 14.44
CA GLY A 125 -13.05 9.69 15.68
C GLY A 125 -11.67 10.24 16.09
N PRO A 126 -11.27 10.05 17.36
CA PRO A 126 -10.00 10.54 17.88
C PRO A 126 -8.81 9.87 17.17
N TYR A 127 -7.91 10.69 16.64
CA TYR A 127 -6.67 10.24 16.02
C TYR A 127 -5.65 11.38 16.08
N SER A 128 -4.42 11.04 16.46
CA SER A 128 -3.35 12.02 16.75
C SER A 128 -2.12 11.82 15.87
N GLY A 129 -1.98 10.69 15.19
CA GLY A 129 -0.81 10.38 14.37
C GLY A 129 -0.54 8.89 14.28
N GLY A 130 0.45 8.53 13.47
CA GLY A 130 0.83 7.14 13.23
C GLY A 130 2.24 6.97 12.71
N LYS A 131 2.65 5.71 12.69
CA LYS A 131 3.87 5.25 12.03
C LYS A 131 3.51 4.11 11.09
N ARG A 132 4.18 4.01 9.95
CA ARG A 132 4.05 2.88 9.04
C ARG A 132 5.42 2.33 8.71
N LEU A 133 5.51 1.02 8.63
CA LEU A 133 6.66 0.31 8.12
C LEU A 133 6.19 -0.57 6.96
N TYR A 134 6.74 -0.36 5.77
CA TYR A 134 6.53 -1.20 4.59
C TYR A 134 7.81 -1.97 4.29
N GLY A 135 7.69 -3.24 3.88
CA GLY A 135 8.81 -4.06 3.48
C GLY A 135 8.43 -5.02 2.36
N TYR A 136 9.28 -5.10 1.33
CA TYR A 136 9.15 -6.08 0.25
C TYR A 136 10.03 -7.29 0.52
N VAL A 137 9.42 -8.45 0.74
CA VAL A 137 10.10 -9.69 1.13
C VAL A 137 9.51 -10.85 0.33
N ASN A 138 10.37 -11.66 -0.30
CA ASN A 138 9.95 -12.84 -1.07
C ASN A 138 8.88 -12.55 -2.15
N SER A 139 8.94 -11.37 -2.77
CA SER A 139 7.95 -10.89 -3.74
C SER A 139 6.58 -10.48 -3.19
N ASP A 140 6.44 -10.44 -1.88
CA ASP A 140 5.25 -10.00 -1.19
C ASP A 140 5.50 -8.64 -0.50
N LEU A 141 4.44 -7.85 -0.39
CA LEU A 141 4.44 -6.59 0.34
C LEU A 141 3.90 -6.82 1.74
N MET A 142 4.71 -6.51 2.75
CA MET A 142 4.29 -6.56 4.15
C MET A 142 4.28 -5.16 4.73
N TRP A 143 3.35 -4.89 5.63
CA TRP A 143 3.35 -3.63 6.36
C TRP A 143 2.84 -3.76 7.79
N VAL A 144 3.30 -2.84 8.65
CA VAL A 144 2.80 -2.62 10.00
C VAL A 144 2.41 -1.15 10.14
N GLY A 145 1.20 -0.91 10.64
CA GLY A 145 0.67 0.39 10.96
C GLY A 145 0.54 0.54 12.47
N GLU A 146 1.02 1.67 12.96
CA GLU A 146 0.87 2.12 14.33
C GLU A 146 -0.03 3.34 14.38
N LYS A 147 -0.85 3.43 15.42
CA LYS A 147 -1.86 4.47 15.61
C LYS A 147 -1.74 5.04 17.02
N ALA A 148 -1.84 6.35 17.13
CA ALA A 148 -1.97 7.08 18.39
C ALA A 148 -3.28 7.86 18.42
N THR A 149 -3.87 7.98 19.61
CA THR A 149 -5.02 8.85 19.90
C THR A 149 -4.68 9.72 21.11
N PRO A 150 -5.52 10.69 21.51
CA PRO A 150 -5.31 11.42 22.75
C PRO A 150 -5.26 10.54 24.01
N GLU A 151 -5.88 9.36 23.98
CA GLU A 151 -6.00 8.45 25.14
C GLU A 151 -5.08 7.23 25.07
N VAL A 152 -4.59 6.89 23.88
CA VAL A 152 -3.78 5.69 23.63
C VAL A 152 -2.48 6.10 22.96
N GLU A 153 -1.36 5.82 23.62
CA GLU A 153 -0.02 6.03 23.07
C GLU A 153 0.20 5.25 21.76
N LEU A 154 1.16 5.71 20.95
CA LEU A 154 1.51 5.10 19.68
C LEU A 154 1.82 3.61 19.87
N ARG A 155 1.09 2.77 19.15
CA ARG A 155 1.25 1.31 19.19
C ARG A 155 0.79 0.66 17.90
N PRO A 156 1.26 -0.56 17.59
CA PRO A 156 0.74 -1.35 16.50
C PRO A 156 -0.78 -1.51 16.61
N TYR A 157 -1.48 -1.29 15.49
CA TYR A 157 -2.92 -1.48 15.40
C TYR A 157 -3.34 -2.33 14.20
N MET A 158 -2.58 -2.30 13.11
CA MET A 158 -2.81 -3.14 11.94
C MET A 158 -1.50 -3.66 11.36
N SER A 159 -1.53 -4.86 10.79
CA SER A 159 -0.44 -5.39 9.98
C SER A 159 -1.02 -6.29 8.89
N ALA A 160 -0.40 -6.31 7.71
CA ALA A 160 -0.85 -7.17 6.62
C ALA A 160 0.31 -7.77 5.83
N HIS A 161 -0.01 -8.87 5.16
CA HIS A 161 0.84 -9.55 4.20
C HIS A 161 0.07 -9.65 2.88
N LEU A 162 0.57 -8.97 1.85
CA LEU A 162 -0.07 -8.80 0.55
C LEU A 162 0.76 -9.46 -0.54
N LYS A 163 0.09 -10.17 -1.43
CA LYS A 163 0.67 -10.74 -2.63
C LYS A 163 0.39 -9.83 -3.81
N LYS A 164 1.33 -9.78 -4.75
CA LYS A 164 1.11 -9.06 -5.99
C LYS A 164 0.03 -9.77 -6.81
N VAL A 165 -0.98 -9.05 -7.26
CA VAL A 165 -1.99 -9.59 -8.18
C VAL A 165 -1.34 -9.70 -9.55
N VAL A 166 -1.34 -10.92 -10.10
CA VAL A 166 -0.90 -11.17 -11.47
C VAL A 166 -2.16 -11.16 -12.32
N ASP A 167 -2.32 -10.17 -13.19
CA ASP A 167 -3.39 -10.18 -14.19
C ASP A 167 -2.96 -11.09 -15.36
N PRO A 168 -3.64 -12.22 -15.59
CA PRO A 168 -3.31 -13.12 -16.70
C PRO A 168 -3.53 -12.47 -18.09
N SER A 169 -4.34 -11.40 -18.16
CA SER A 169 -4.60 -10.69 -19.41
C SER A 169 -3.43 -9.82 -19.87
N GLU A 170 -2.57 -9.37 -18.95
CA GLU A 170 -1.30 -8.71 -19.28
C GLU A 170 -0.33 -9.70 -19.93
N TRP A 171 -0.23 -10.93 -19.40
CA TRP A 171 0.54 -12.00 -20.07
C TRP A 171 0.02 -12.33 -21.47
N ALA A 172 -1.29 -12.23 -21.68
CA ALA A 172 -1.90 -12.47 -22.99
C ALA A 172 -1.60 -11.38 -24.03
N LYS A 173 -1.22 -10.17 -23.59
CA LYS A 173 -0.72 -9.11 -24.49
C LYS A 173 0.72 -9.40 -24.89
N ASP A 174 1.57 -9.80 -23.94
CA ASP A 174 2.97 -10.16 -24.21
C ASP A 174 3.12 -11.38 -25.14
N LEU A 175 2.15 -12.31 -25.10
CA LEU A 175 2.08 -13.45 -26.02
C LEU A 175 1.87 -13.04 -27.49
N LYS A 176 1.32 -11.85 -27.77
CA LYS A 176 1.10 -11.38 -29.15
C LYS A 176 2.37 -10.84 -29.82
N ASP A 177 3.37 -10.49 -29.03
CA ASP A 177 4.65 -9.93 -29.48
C ASP A 177 5.77 -10.98 -29.55
N LEU A 178 5.45 -12.26 -29.33
CA LEU A 178 6.38 -13.35 -29.60
C LEU A 178 6.60 -13.50 -31.11
N PRO A 179 7.86 -13.65 -31.58
CA PRO A 179 8.10 -14.06 -32.95
C PRO A 179 7.38 -15.39 -33.23
N ASP A 180 6.82 -15.51 -34.43
CA ASP A 180 6.10 -16.70 -34.88
C ASP A 180 7.10 -17.84 -35.10
N ASP A 181 7.53 -18.46 -34.01
CA ASP A 181 8.56 -19.49 -33.99
C ASP A 181 8.00 -20.87 -34.42
N GLY A 182 6.76 -20.91 -34.90
CA GLY A 182 6.12 -22.10 -35.48
C GLY A 182 5.81 -23.23 -34.50
N ILE A 183 5.98 -23.01 -33.19
CA ILE A 183 5.62 -24.00 -32.16
C ILE A 183 4.18 -23.74 -31.72
N ALA A 184 3.25 -24.42 -32.39
CA ALA A 184 1.83 -24.42 -32.05
C ALA A 184 1.60 -25.05 -30.67
N PHE A 185 1.36 -24.22 -29.65
CA PHE A 185 0.83 -24.68 -28.37
C PHE A 185 -0.70 -24.77 -28.45
N PHE A 186 -1.17 -26.01 -28.64
CA PHE A 186 -2.52 -26.53 -28.43
C PHE A 186 -3.61 -26.15 -29.45
N LYS A 187 -4.26 -27.19 -29.96
CA LYS A 187 -5.53 -27.20 -30.67
C LYS A 187 -6.61 -27.72 -29.73
#